data_AF-A0A2N8BRT3-F1
#
_entry.id   AF-A0A2N8BRT3-F1
#
_cell.length_a   1.000
_cell.length_b   1.000
_cell.length_c   1.000
_cell.angle_alpha   90.00
_cell.angle_beta   90.00
_cell.angle_gamma   90.00
#
_symmetry.space_group_name_H-M   'P 1'
#
loop_
_entity.id
_entity.type
_entity.pdbx_description
1 polymer ?
#
loop_
_entity_poly.entity_id
_entity_poly.type
_entity_poly.pdbx_seq_one_letter_code
_entity_poly.pdbx_strand_id
1 'polypeptide(L)' 'TPALSRDADKFLAELGWREFSHALLFQRPDLPAANFRREFDGFPWRSDDAAYRAWTRGRTGYPLVDAGMRELWATGYMHN' A
#
# COMPACT_ATOMS: atom_id res chain seq x y z
N THR A 1 26.41 -19.23 5.86
CA THR A 1 27.30 -18.18 5.32
C THR A 1 26.76 -16.81 5.69
N PRO A 2 27.59 -15.77 5.77
CA PRO A 2 27.16 -14.42 6.18
C PRO A 2 26.05 -13.79 5.32
N ALA A 3 25.86 -14.26 4.08
CA ALA A 3 24.78 -13.84 3.20
C ALA A 3 23.39 -14.28 3.69
N LEU A 4 23.24 -15.55 4.08
CA LEU A 4 21.99 -16.09 4.64
C LEU A 4 21.54 -15.36 5.92
N SER A 5 22.48 -14.85 6.72
CA SER A 5 22.18 -14.04 7.90
C SER A 5 21.52 -12.71 7.51
N ARG A 6 22.06 -12.01 6.50
CA ARG A 6 21.55 -10.71 6.08
C ARG A 6 20.16 -10.78 5.44
N ASP A 7 19.92 -11.80 4.61
CA ASP A 7 18.61 -12.01 3.99
C ASP A 7 17.56 -12.36 5.06
N ALA A 8 17.93 -13.19 6.05
CA ALA A 8 17.07 -13.50 7.18
C ALA A 8 16.76 -12.26 8.04
N ASP A 9 17.76 -11.44 8.36
CA ASP A 9 17.57 -10.19 9.12
C ASP A 9 16.64 -9.23 8.38
N LYS A 10 16.77 -9.13 7.05
CA LYS A 10 15.88 -8.31 6.23
C LYS A 10 14.44 -8.84 6.25
N PHE A 11 14.25 -10.15 6.12
CA PHE A 11 12.91 -10.75 6.21
C PHE A 11 12.27 -10.55 7.59
N LEU A 12 13.05 -10.67 8.67
CA LEU A 12 12.57 -10.39 10.03
C LEU A 12 12.18 -8.92 10.19
N ALA A 13 12.87 -7.99 9.54
CA ALA A 13 12.47 -6.58 9.54
C ALA A 13 11.10 -6.36 8.87
N GLU A 14 10.75 -7.12 7.82
CA GLU A 14 9.41 -7.07 7.20
C GLU A 14 8.32 -7.59 8.15
N LEU A 15 8.61 -8.63 8.95
CA LEU A 15 7.70 -9.05 10.04
C LEU A 15 7.58 -7.95 11.11
N GLY A 16 8.67 -7.25 11.41
CA GLY A 16 8.67 -6.08 12.28
C GLY A 16 7.71 -4.97 11.79
N TRP A 17 7.64 -4.72 10.48
CA TRP A 17 6.68 -3.77 9.89
C TRP A 17 5.23 -4.19 10.08
N ARG A 18 4.93 -5.50 10.01
CA ARG A 18 3.60 -6.02 10.33
C ARG A 18 3.23 -5.76 11.79
N GLU A 19 4.10 -6.08 12.74
CA GLU A 19 3.85 -5.87 14.17
C GLU A 19 3.73 -4.37 14.52
N PHE A 20 4.58 -3.54 13.91
CA PHE A 20 4.49 -2.08 14.02
C PHE A 20 3.13 -1.55 13.54
N SER A 21 2.63 -2.03 12.40
CA SER A 21 1.33 -1.61 11.87
C SER A 21 0.17 -1.95 12.82
N HIS A 22 0.21 -3.14 13.45
CA HIS A 22 -0.77 -3.52 14.47
C HIS A 22 -0.67 -2.64 15.72
N ALA A 23 0.54 -2.39 16.22
CA ALA A 23 0.76 -1.53 17.38
C ALA A 23 0.32 -0.08 17.12
N LEU A 24 0.57 0.44 15.91
CA LEU A 24 0.14 1.76 15.48
C LEU A 24 -1.39 1.88 15.51
N LEU A 25 -2.10 0.90 14.94
CA LEU A 25 -3.57 0.89 14.96
C LEU A 25 -4.13 0.77 16.39
N PHE A 26 -3.50 -0.03 17.24
CA PHE A 26 -3.90 -0.15 18.65
C PHE A 26 -3.78 1.19 19.40
N GLN A 27 -2.69 1.93 19.18
CA GLN A 27 -2.46 3.23 19.82
C GLN A 27 -3.28 4.36 19.18
N ARG A 28 -3.69 4.20 17.92
CA ARG A 28 -4.45 5.18 17.13
C ARG A 28 -5.69 4.54 16.52
N PRO A 29 -6.73 4.29 17.33
CA PRO A 29 -7.96 3.63 16.86
C PRO A 29 -8.74 4.48 15.85
N ASP A 30 -8.44 5.78 15.72
CA ASP A 30 -9.04 6.69 14.74
C ASP A 30 -8.44 6.55 13.33
N LEU A 31 -7.29 5.88 13.19
CA LEU A 31 -6.53 5.76 11.94
C LEU A 31 -7.33 5.23 10.74
N PRO A 32 -8.30 4.29 10.88
CA PRO A 32 -9.10 3.84 9.73
C PRO A 32 -10.06 4.89 9.17
N ALA A 33 -10.37 5.94 9.94
CA ALA A 33 -11.41 6.91 9.61
C ALA A 33 -10.90 8.35 9.50
N ALA A 34 -9.69 8.65 10.00
CA ALA A 34 -9.10 9.97 9.98
C ALA A 34 -7.66 9.94 9.47
N ASN A 35 -7.23 10.99 8.77
CA ASN A 35 -5.83 11.07 8.34
C ASN A 35 -4.91 11.09 9.55
N PHE A 36 -3.83 10.33 9.48
CA PHE A 36 -2.81 10.31 10.53
C PHE A 36 -2.19 11.69 10.74
N ARG A 37 -1.95 12.39 9.62
CA ARG A 37 -1.47 13.77 9.55
C ARG A 37 -2.63 14.69 9.20
N ARG A 38 -3.01 15.53 10.16
CA ARG A 38 -4.21 16.40 10.08
C ARG A 38 -4.12 17.45 8.97
N GLU A 39 -2.91 17.82 8.56
CA GLU A 39 -2.71 18.74 7.41
C GLU A 39 -3.36 18.24 6.11
N PHE A 40 -3.62 16.93 5.96
CA PHE A 40 -4.28 16.36 4.78
C PHE A 40 -5.80 16.30 4.86
N ASP A 41 -6.43 16.69 5.99
CA ASP A 41 -7.89 16.64 6.15
C ASP A 41 -8.63 17.52 5.12
N GLY A 42 -7.99 18.61 4.68
CA GLY A 42 -8.52 19.52 3.65
C GLY A 42 -7.95 19.30 2.25
N PHE A 43 -7.31 18.17 1.97
CA PHE A 43 -6.68 17.94 0.66
C PHE A 43 -7.73 17.94 -0.47
N PRO A 44 -7.57 18.76 -1.53
CA PRO A 44 -8.58 18.93 -2.58
C PRO A 44 -8.54 17.76 -3.58
N TRP A 45 -9.03 16.59 -3.16
CA TRP A 45 -9.12 15.42 -4.03
C TRP A 45 -10.00 15.71 -5.25
N ARG A 46 -9.53 15.30 -6.43
CA ARG A 46 -10.30 15.40 -7.67
C ARG A 46 -11.25 14.21 -7.79
N SER A 47 -12.54 14.45 -7.90
CA SER A 47 -13.54 13.44 -8.26
C SER A 47 -13.55 13.23 -9.78
N ASP A 48 -13.12 12.05 -10.23
CA ASP A 48 -13.10 11.66 -11.65
C ASP A 48 -13.34 10.15 -11.79
N ASP A 49 -14.59 9.78 -12.05
CA ASP A 49 -15.01 8.39 -12.16
C ASP A 49 -14.37 7.67 -13.34
N ALA A 50 -14.06 8.38 -14.42
CA ALA A 50 -13.44 7.78 -15.60
C ALA A 50 -11.99 7.40 -15.29
N ALA A 51 -11.25 8.30 -14.65
CA ALA A 51 -9.89 8.02 -14.19
C ALA A 51 -9.86 6.90 -13.14
N TYR A 52 -10.82 6.90 -12.19
CA TYR A 52 -10.93 5.84 -11.18
C TYR A 52 -11.20 4.46 -11.83
N ARG A 53 -12.11 4.38 -12.80
CA ARG A 53 -12.36 3.13 -13.56
C ARG A 53 -11.14 2.69 -14.38
N ALA A 54 -10.42 3.62 -14.97
CA ALA A 54 -9.19 3.31 -15.71
C ALA A 54 -8.13 2.70 -14.77
N TRP A 55 -7.94 3.28 -13.59
CA TRP A 55 -7.00 2.79 -12.59
C TRP A 55 -7.37 1.40 -12.06
N THR A 56 -8.61 1.20 -11.60
CA THR A 56 -9.08 -0.10 -11.08
C THR A 56 -9.01 -1.24 -12.10
N ARG A 57 -8.93 -0.93 -13.40
CA ARG A 57 -8.82 -1.91 -14.50
C ARG A 57 -7.42 -1.98 -15.14
N GLY A 58 -6.44 -1.22 -14.64
CA GLY A 58 -5.09 -1.15 -15.21
C GLY A 58 -5.08 -0.67 -16.67
N ARG A 59 -5.77 0.44 -16.95
CA ARG A 59 -5.89 1.09 -18.26
C ARG A 59 -5.54 2.59 -18.20
N THR A 60 -4.62 2.95 -17.32
CA THR A 60 -4.17 4.34 -17.13
C THR A 60 -3.27 4.82 -18.26
N GLY A 61 -2.65 3.89 -19.00
CA GLY A 61 -1.63 4.19 -20.00
C GLY A 61 -0.20 4.22 -19.43
N TYR A 62 -0.05 4.04 -18.11
CA TYR A 62 1.25 3.92 -17.44
C TYR A 62 1.58 2.43 -17.22
N PRO A 63 2.55 1.84 -17.95
CA PRO A 63 2.74 0.39 -17.98
C PRO A 63 2.96 -0.26 -16.61
N LEU A 64 3.73 0.37 -15.71
CA LEU A 64 4.01 -0.18 -14.39
C LEU A 64 2.76 -0.23 -13.51
N VAL A 65 1.96 0.85 -13.52
CA VAL A 65 0.69 0.93 -12.78
C VAL A 65 -0.29 -0.08 -13.34
N ASP A 66 -0.40 -0.13 -14.67
CA ASP A 66 -1.34 -1.01 -15.35
C ASP A 66 -1.02 -2.49 -15.12
N ALA A 67 0.26 -2.86 -15.07
CA ALA A 67 0.68 -4.23 -14.75
C ALA A 67 0.31 -4.60 -13.32
N GLY A 68 0.61 -3.76 -12.33
CA GLY A 68 0.28 -4.02 -10.92
C GLY A 68 -1.23 -4.16 -10.69
N MET A 69 -2.03 -3.26 -11.27
CA MET A 69 -3.49 -3.34 -11.13
C MET A 69 -4.09 -4.58 -11.81
N ARG A 70 -3.50 -5.06 -12.92
CA ARG A 70 -3.92 -6.30 -13.58
C ARG A 70 -3.50 -7.55 -12.80
N GLU A 71 -2.31 -7.55 -12.20
CA GLU A 71 -1.85 -8.61 -11.30
C GLU A 71 -2.82 -8.73 -10.12
N LEU A 72 -3.07 -7.62 -9.43
CA LEU A 72 -3.99 -7.56 -8.30
C LEU A 72 -5.37 -8.11 -8.65
N TRP A 73 -5.90 -7.74 -9.82
CA TRP A 73 -7.21 -8.22 -10.26
C TRP A 73 -7.24 -9.72 -10.61
N ALA A 74 -6.15 -10.24 -11.17
CA ALA A 74 -6.08 -11.62 -11.64
C ALA A 74 -5.71 -12.62 -10.54
N THR A 75 -4.88 -12.21 -9.58
CA THR A 75 -4.27 -13.12 -8.59
C THR A 75 -4.66 -12.80 -7.15
N GLY A 76 -5.16 -11.58 -6.88
CA GLY A 76 -5.38 -11.09 -5.51
C GLY A 76 -4.08 -10.71 -4.78
N TYR A 77 -2.94 -10.68 -5.48
CA TYR A 77 -1.63 -10.33 -4.93
C TYR A 77 -0.97 -9.23 -5.76
N MET A 78 -0.08 -8.47 -5.14
CA MET A 78 0.79 -7.50 -5.80
C MET A 78 2.10 -7.44 -5.02
N HIS A 79 3.23 -7.27 -5.71
CA HIS A 79 4.50 -7.03 -5.04
C HIS A 79 4.44 -5.75 -4.18
N ASN A 80 5.17 -5.74 -3.05
CA ASN A 80 5.40 -4.54 -2.24
C ASN A 80 6.47 -3.64 -2.86
#